data_AF-A0A7E4W3A8-F1
#
_entry.id   AF-A0A7E4W3A8-F1
#
_cell.length_a   1.000
_cell.length_b   1.000
_cell.length_c   1.000
_cell.angle_alpha   90.00
_cell.angle_beta   90.00
_cell.angle_gamma   90.00
#
_symmetry.space_group_name_H-M   'P 1'
#
loop_
_entity.id
_entity.type
_entity.pdbx_description
1 polymer ?
#
loop_
_entity_poly.entity_id
_entity_poly.type
_entity_poly.pdbx_seq_one_letter_code
_entity_poly.pdbx_strand_id
1 'polypeptide(L)'
;MGNSVYASASVFKAVNDYYDCAKVCIFKLSCRNGGYQNPANCISCNCPEGFGGPLCERRENSVVATCGGDFKATSVWQTLSATLDRRIGRTPFPFSCYFHIKAPAGKRVMIQLETLRMTCSTACSMNNLMINLGENWYTGSMRLCCTSDIEKYGTFTTAENLAVMGLYSRLNSVYFSVKYKIT
;
A
#
# COMPACT_ATOMS: atom_id res chain seq x y z
N MET A 1 24.70 5.44 2.84
CA MET A 1 23.24 5.67 2.88
C MET A 1 22.54 4.69 1.93
N GLY A 2 22.72 3.39 2.16
CA GLY A 2 22.11 2.33 1.36
C GLY A 2 21.42 1.37 2.32
N ASN A 3 20.10 1.29 2.23
CA ASN A 3 19.36 0.22 2.87
C ASN A 3 19.42 -0.99 1.95
N SER A 4 20.30 -1.93 2.29
CA SER A 4 20.29 -3.28 1.74
C SER A 4 19.00 -3.99 2.16
N VAL A 5 18.53 -4.90 1.29
CA VAL A 5 17.26 -5.66 1.32
C VAL A 5 16.13 -4.95 0.52
N TYR A 6 16.21 -5.15 -0.80
CA TYR A 6 15.31 -4.67 -1.88
C TYR A 6 15.37 -3.17 -2.21
N ALA A 7 15.84 -2.86 -3.42
CA ALA A 7 15.66 -1.52 -3.99
C ALA A 7 14.16 -1.20 -4.05
N SER A 8 13.77 0.03 -3.71
CA SER A 8 12.37 0.44 -3.78
C SER A 8 11.85 0.35 -5.21
N ALA A 9 10.55 0.12 -5.38
CA ALA A 9 9.92 0.06 -6.70
C ALA A 9 10.23 1.31 -7.56
N SER A 10 10.41 2.47 -6.93
CA SER A 10 10.88 3.72 -7.56
C SER A 10 12.28 3.61 -8.17
N VAL A 11 13.23 2.94 -7.50
CA VAL A 11 14.58 2.74 -8.03
C VAL A 11 14.57 1.81 -9.23
N PHE A 12 13.83 0.70 -9.15
CA PHE A 12 13.67 -0.20 -10.30
C PHE A 12 13.03 0.50 -11.50
N LYS A 13 12.00 1.32 -11.25
CA LYS A 13 11.40 2.13 -12.31
C LYS A 13 12.42 3.08 -12.93
N ALA A 14 13.17 3.82 -12.12
CA ALA A 14 14.18 4.76 -12.61
C ALA A 14 15.28 4.07 -13.45
N VAL A 15 15.74 2.89 -13.02
CA VAL A 15 16.71 2.09 -13.77
C VAL A 15 16.12 1.62 -15.11
N ASN A 16 14.90 1.10 -15.10
CA ASN A 16 14.23 0.65 -16.32
C ASN A 16 13.98 1.79 -17.31
N ASP A 17 13.65 2.98 -16.80
CA ASP A 17 13.49 4.18 -17.61
C ASP A 17 14.85 4.62 -18.20
N TYR A 18 15.92 4.58 -17.40
CA TYR A 18 17.28 4.96 -17.83
C TYR A 18 17.83 4.05 -18.93
N TYR A 19 17.63 2.74 -18.82
CA TYR A 19 18.05 1.76 -19.82
C TYR A 19 17.02 1.53 -20.93
N ASP A 20 15.95 2.32 -20.97
CA ASP A 20 14.91 2.28 -21.99
C ASP A 20 14.30 0.87 -22.18
N CYS A 21 14.13 0.15 -21.07
CA CYS A 21 13.66 -1.23 -21.06
C CYS A 21 12.24 -1.38 -21.62
N ALA A 22 11.48 -0.28 -21.74
CA ALA A 22 10.18 -0.26 -22.38
C ALA A 22 10.22 -0.70 -23.86
N LYS A 23 11.37 -0.59 -24.53
CA LYS A 23 11.55 -1.02 -25.93
C LYS A 23 11.76 -2.52 -26.12
N VAL A 24 11.99 -3.27 -25.04
CA VAL A 24 12.19 -4.72 -25.11
C VAL A 24 10.91 -5.43 -25.58
N CYS A 25 9.75 -4.89 -25.22
CA CYS A 25 8.46 -5.47 -25.60
C CYS A 25 8.00 -4.98 -26.97
N ILE A 26 7.60 -5.94 -27.82
CA ILE A 26 7.13 -5.67 -29.20
C ILE A 26 5.83 -4.84 -29.22
N PHE A 27 4.99 -5.03 -28.20
CA PHE A 27 3.73 -4.29 -28.03
C PHE A 27 3.72 -3.57 -26.69
N LYS A 28 2.94 -2.49 -26.64
CA LYS A 28 2.74 -1.72 -25.41
C LYS A 28 1.53 -2.24 -24.64
N LEU A 29 1.72 -2.42 -23.34
CA LEU A 29 0.65 -2.78 -22.40
C LEU A 29 0.25 -1.54 -21.57
N SER A 30 -1.04 -1.23 -21.50
CA SER A 30 -1.54 -0.09 -20.72
C SER A 30 -1.73 -0.44 -19.25
N CYS A 31 -0.66 -0.31 -18.48
CA CYS A 31 -0.67 -0.48 -17.03
C CYS A 31 -1.45 0.64 -16.31
N ARG A 32 -2.12 0.31 -15.22
CA ARG A 32 -2.94 1.22 -14.39
C ARG A 32 -2.19 1.62 -13.12
N ASN A 33 -2.71 2.64 -12.44
CA ASN A 33 -2.24 3.07 -11.10
C ASN A 33 -0.72 3.30 -11.05
N GLY A 34 -0.17 3.92 -12.09
CA GLY A 34 1.26 4.20 -12.24
C GLY A 34 2.11 3.03 -12.73
N GLY A 35 1.53 1.83 -12.84
CA GLY A 35 2.17 0.60 -13.33
C GLY A 35 3.05 0.82 -14.56
N TYR A 36 4.08 -0.01 -14.73
CA TYR A 36 4.85 -0.05 -15.99
C TYR A 36 5.02 -1.47 -16.48
N GLN A 37 5.12 -1.64 -17.80
CA GLN A 37 5.19 -2.96 -18.43
C GLN A 37 6.46 -3.69 -17.98
N ASN A 38 6.33 -4.94 -17.58
CA ASN A 38 7.47 -5.72 -17.14
C ASN A 38 8.34 -6.12 -18.35
N PRO A 39 9.59 -5.64 -18.46
CA PRO A 39 10.45 -5.93 -19.60
C PRO A 39 10.88 -7.41 -19.66
N ALA A 40 10.85 -8.13 -18.54
CA ALA A 40 11.09 -9.57 -18.50
C ALA A 40 9.82 -10.40 -18.80
N ASN A 41 8.63 -9.79 -18.74
CA ASN A 41 7.37 -10.44 -19.06
C ASN A 41 6.37 -9.45 -19.67
N CYS A 42 6.43 -9.29 -20.98
CA CYS A 42 5.70 -8.27 -21.73
C CYS A 42 4.16 -8.36 -21.65
N ILE A 43 3.59 -9.47 -21.16
CA ILE A 43 2.13 -9.63 -20.98
C ILE A 43 1.67 -9.25 -19.56
N SER A 44 2.52 -8.61 -18.76
CA SER A 44 2.21 -8.16 -17.41
C SER A 44 2.87 -6.83 -17.05
N CYS A 45 2.36 -6.17 -16.03
CA CYS A 45 2.91 -4.96 -15.46
C CYS A 45 3.62 -5.23 -14.12
N ASN A 46 4.70 -4.51 -13.86
CA ASN A 46 5.27 -4.35 -12.54
C ASN A 46 4.43 -3.33 -11.78
N CYS A 47 3.76 -3.77 -10.72
CA CYS A 47 2.81 -2.94 -9.98
C CYS A 47 3.45 -2.22 -8.78
N PRO A 48 3.00 -1.00 -8.48
CA PRO A 48 3.34 -0.37 -7.21
C PRO A 48 2.69 -1.11 -6.03
N GLU A 49 3.24 -0.86 -4.84
CA GLU A 49 2.81 -1.50 -3.58
C GLU A 49 1.30 -1.34 -3.34
N GLY A 50 0.61 -2.44 -3.08
CA GLY A 50 -0.84 -2.45 -2.85
C GLY A 50 -1.69 -2.57 -4.10
N PHE A 51 -1.09 -2.67 -5.29
CA PHE A 51 -1.75 -2.97 -6.55
C PHE A 51 -1.32 -4.31 -7.13
N GLY A 52 -2.23 -4.98 -7.83
CA GLY A 52 -1.98 -6.26 -8.49
C GLY A 52 -2.90 -6.49 -9.67
N GLY A 53 -2.80 -7.70 -10.23
CA GLY A 53 -3.39 -8.02 -11.53
C GLY A 53 -2.42 -7.76 -12.67
N PRO A 54 -2.66 -8.31 -13.88
CA PRO A 54 -1.77 -8.17 -15.02
C PRO A 54 -1.52 -6.71 -15.42
N LEU A 55 -2.46 -5.81 -15.12
CA LEU A 55 -2.41 -4.39 -15.46
C LEU A 55 -2.36 -3.50 -14.22
N CYS A 56 -2.14 -4.03 -13.02
CA CYS A 56 -2.22 -3.28 -11.76
C CYS A 56 -3.59 -2.65 -11.50
N GLU A 57 -4.64 -3.24 -12.06
CA GLU A 57 -6.00 -2.72 -12.09
C GLU A 57 -6.79 -2.97 -10.80
N ARG A 58 -6.29 -3.88 -9.97
CA ARG A 58 -6.95 -4.29 -8.72
C ARG A 58 -6.00 -4.15 -7.55
N ARG A 59 -6.56 -4.30 -6.36
CA ARG A 59 -5.80 -4.41 -5.12
C ARG A 59 -4.88 -5.62 -5.16
N GLU A 60 -3.69 -5.48 -4.61
CA GLU A 60 -2.77 -6.59 -4.44
C GLU A 60 -3.39 -7.66 -3.51
N ASN A 61 -3.23 -8.93 -3.88
CA ASN A 61 -3.71 -10.03 -3.07
C ASN A 61 -2.93 -10.06 -1.76
N SER A 62 -3.66 -10.14 -0.65
CA SER A 62 -3.04 -10.29 0.66
C SER A 62 -2.47 -11.69 0.81
N VAL A 63 -1.32 -11.81 1.49
CA VAL A 63 -0.72 -13.12 1.81
C VAL A 63 -1.67 -13.94 2.70
N VAL A 64 -2.44 -13.25 3.55
CA VAL A 64 -3.48 -13.82 4.39
C VAL A 64 -4.84 -13.60 3.71
N ALA A 65 -5.51 -14.69 3.29
CA ALA A 65 -6.76 -14.63 2.54
C ALA A 65 -7.90 -13.89 3.26
N THR A 66 -7.89 -13.86 4.59
CA THR A 66 -8.91 -13.21 5.42
C THR A 66 -8.65 -11.73 5.69
N CYS A 67 -7.63 -11.14 5.08
CA CYS A 67 -7.14 -9.81 5.42
C CYS A 67 -7.09 -8.90 4.18
N GLY A 68 -7.34 -7.61 4.38
CA GLY A 68 -7.46 -6.65 3.28
C GLY A 68 -8.88 -6.57 2.70
N GLY A 69 -9.11 -5.57 1.85
CA GLY A 69 -10.42 -5.38 1.23
C GLY A 69 -10.58 -4.06 0.46
N ASP A 70 -11.68 -3.96 -0.26
CA ASP A 70 -12.09 -2.77 -0.99
C ASP A 70 -13.28 -2.12 -0.29
N PHE A 71 -13.13 -0.85 0.09
CA PHE A 71 -14.10 -0.08 0.87
C PHE A 71 -14.55 1.14 0.07
N LYS A 72 -15.80 1.55 0.27
CA LYS A 72 -16.34 2.78 -0.31
C LYS A 72 -16.45 3.84 0.79
N ALA A 73 -15.82 4.98 0.59
CA ALA A 73 -15.99 6.13 1.45
C ALA A 73 -17.34 6.79 1.18
N THR A 74 -17.97 7.26 2.25
CA THR A 74 -19.20 8.08 2.20
C THR A 74 -18.96 9.43 2.87
N SER A 75 -19.95 10.32 2.88
CA SER A 75 -19.85 11.59 3.62
C SER A 75 -19.87 11.41 5.14
N VAL A 76 -20.25 10.22 5.63
CA VAL A 76 -20.29 9.87 7.05
C VAL A 76 -19.00 9.16 7.44
N TRP A 77 -18.52 9.43 8.65
CA TRP A 77 -17.36 8.73 9.21
C TRP A 77 -17.62 7.23 9.30
N GLN A 78 -16.73 6.44 8.71
CA GLN A 78 -16.70 4.99 8.77
C GLN A 78 -15.39 4.55 9.43
N THR A 79 -15.39 3.39 10.08
CA THR A 79 -14.20 2.82 10.73
C THR A 79 -13.68 1.64 9.93
N LEU A 80 -12.37 1.61 9.70
CA LEU A 80 -11.64 0.44 9.21
C LEU A 80 -10.62 0.03 10.26
N SER A 81 -10.68 -1.23 10.67
CA SER A 81 -9.69 -1.83 11.55
C SER A 81 -9.30 -3.21 11.05
N ALA A 82 -8.09 -3.64 11.35
CA ALA A 82 -7.62 -4.97 11.04
C ALA A 82 -6.61 -5.45 12.08
N THR A 83 -6.64 -6.77 12.31
CA THR A 83 -5.66 -7.48 13.14
C THR A 83 -4.95 -8.51 12.28
N LEU A 84 -3.64 -8.60 12.42
CA LEU A 84 -2.87 -9.78 12.02
C LEU A 84 -2.43 -10.46 13.30
N ASP A 85 -2.88 -11.68 13.56
CA ASP A 85 -2.44 -12.49 14.70
C ASP A 85 -1.47 -13.59 14.20
N ARG A 86 -0.36 -13.79 14.91
CA ARG A 86 0.60 -14.89 14.73
C ARG A 86 -0.06 -16.28 14.74
N ARG A 87 -1.24 -16.41 15.36
CA ARG A 87 -2.03 -17.65 15.42
C ARG A 87 -2.85 -17.96 14.17
N ILE A 88 -2.92 -17.04 13.20
CA ILE A 88 -3.46 -17.34 11.86
C ILE A 88 -2.44 -18.27 11.19
N GLY A 89 -2.68 -19.58 11.31
CA GLY A 89 -1.67 -20.62 11.16
C GLY A 89 -1.01 -20.73 9.79
N ARG A 90 0.22 -21.29 9.78
CA ARG A 90 1.01 -21.73 8.61
C ARG A 90 1.18 -20.74 7.45
N THR A 91 0.80 -19.47 7.60
CA THR A 91 1.04 -18.47 6.57
C THR A 91 2.54 -18.17 6.48
N PRO A 92 3.11 -18.08 5.27
CA PRO A 92 4.52 -17.74 5.10
C PRO A 92 4.76 -16.30 5.59
N PHE A 93 5.81 -16.13 6.40
CA PHE A 93 6.30 -14.81 6.78
C PHE A 93 7.12 -14.20 5.63
N PRO A 94 7.15 -12.86 5.48
CA PRO A 94 6.39 -11.86 6.26
C PRO A 94 4.93 -11.74 5.82
N PHE A 95 4.07 -11.22 6.71
CA PHE A 95 2.65 -10.99 6.41
C PHE A 95 2.44 -9.59 5.83
N SER A 96 1.65 -9.52 4.76
CA SER A 96 1.12 -8.27 4.22
C SER A 96 -0.33 -8.41 3.78
N CYS A 97 -1.10 -7.34 3.99
CA CYS A 97 -2.42 -7.16 3.43
C CYS A 97 -2.60 -5.73 2.97
N TYR A 98 -3.52 -5.54 2.03
CA TYR A 98 -3.80 -4.22 1.48
C TYR A 98 -5.29 -3.89 1.54
N PHE A 99 -5.58 -2.60 1.67
CA PHE A 99 -6.91 -2.03 1.77
C PHE A 99 -7.02 -0.88 0.77
N HIS A 100 -8.05 -0.88 -0.07
CA HIS A 100 -8.35 0.23 -0.97
C HIS A 100 -9.61 0.93 -0.45
N ILE A 101 -9.51 2.22 -0.15
CA ILE A 101 -10.68 3.04 0.18
C ILE A 101 -10.96 3.96 -1.02
N LYS A 102 -12.11 3.75 -1.65
CA LYS A 102 -12.51 4.45 -2.89
C LYS A 102 -13.58 5.49 -2.58
N ALA A 103 -13.33 6.72 -3.00
CA ALA A 103 -14.32 7.78 -3.11
C ALA A 103 -14.86 7.85 -4.56
N PRO A 104 -16.02 8.49 -4.77
CA PRO A 104 -16.47 8.87 -6.11
C PRO A 104 -15.42 9.72 -6.84
N ALA A 105 -15.45 9.69 -8.18
CA ALA A 105 -14.54 10.51 -8.99
C ALA A 105 -14.66 12.00 -8.64
N GLY A 106 -13.52 12.70 -8.60
CA GLY A 106 -13.46 14.13 -8.22
C GLY A 106 -13.59 14.40 -6.72
N LYS A 107 -13.72 13.37 -5.88
CA LYS A 107 -13.69 13.48 -4.42
C LYS A 107 -12.42 12.89 -3.84
N ARG A 108 -12.08 13.29 -2.61
CA ARG A 108 -10.89 12.81 -1.91
C ARG A 108 -11.31 12.02 -0.67
N VAL A 109 -10.42 11.18 -0.17
CA VAL A 109 -10.62 10.42 1.07
C VAL A 109 -9.82 11.09 2.18
N MET A 110 -10.52 11.46 3.25
CA MET A 110 -9.91 11.89 4.50
C MET A 110 -9.77 10.66 5.41
N ILE A 111 -8.60 10.47 5.99
CA ILE A 111 -8.28 9.36 6.90
C ILE A 111 -7.77 9.92 8.21
N GLN A 112 -8.34 9.50 9.32
CA GLN A 112 -7.91 9.85 10.66
C GLN A 112 -7.38 8.61 11.38
N LEU A 113 -6.15 8.69 11.89
CA LEU A 113 -5.57 7.62 12.72
C LEU A 113 -6.28 7.58 14.08
N GLU A 114 -6.70 6.39 14.53
CA GLU A 114 -7.27 6.21 15.87
C GLU A 114 -6.39 5.36 16.76
N THR A 115 -5.88 4.23 16.25
CA THR A 115 -5.15 3.29 17.09
C THR A 115 -4.09 2.57 16.27
N LEU A 116 -2.89 2.47 16.84
CA LEU A 116 -1.80 1.62 16.38
C LEU A 116 -1.35 0.77 17.57
N ARG A 117 -1.60 -0.53 17.52
CA ARG A 117 -1.15 -1.52 18.52
C ARG A 117 -0.16 -2.45 17.85
N MET A 118 1.10 -2.03 17.83
CA MET A 118 2.20 -2.75 17.21
C MET A 118 3.54 -2.33 17.82
N THR A 119 4.63 -3.04 17.52
CA THR A 119 5.94 -2.77 18.11
C THR A 119 6.63 -1.62 17.38
N CYS A 120 6.75 -0.47 18.05
CA CYS A 120 7.50 0.67 17.56
C CYS A 120 8.98 0.29 17.33
N SER A 121 9.51 0.64 16.15
CA SER A 121 10.89 0.34 15.76
C SER A 121 11.42 1.42 14.81
N THR A 122 12.73 1.51 14.65
CA THR A 122 13.34 2.46 13.72
C THR A 122 12.78 2.28 12.31
N ALA A 123 12.26 3.38 11.74
CA ALA A 123 11.58 3.42 10.44
C ALA A 123 10.41 2.42 10.28
N CYS A 124 9.86 1.92 11.39
CA CYS A 124 8.80 0.91 11.42
C CYS A 124 9.11 -0.32 10.55
N SER A 125 10.37 -0.77 10.57
CA SER A 125 10.88 -1.84 9.69
C SER A 125 10.41 -3.25 10.08
N MET A 126 10.00 -3.46 11.33
CA MET A 126 9.55 -4.76 11.83
C MET A 126 8.06 -5.02 11.57
N ASN A 127 7.26 -3.97 11.66
CA ASN A 127 5.83 -3.96 11.44
C ASN A 127 5.38 -2.52 11.20
N ASN A 128 4.32 -2.34 10.41
CA ASN A 128 3.82 -1.02 10.10
C ASN A 128 2.41 -1.07 9.51
N LEU A 129 1.67 0.02 9.74
CA LEU A 129 0.62 0.49 8.86
C LEU A 129 1.27 1.31 7.74
N MET A 130 1.10 0.86 6.50
CA MET A 130 1.49 1.54 5.27
C MET A 130 0.33 2.42 4.81
N ILE A 131 0.59 3.68 4.49
CA ILE A 131 -0.39 4.59 3.91
C ILE A 131 0.21 5.27 2.68
N ASN A 132 -0.47 5.14 1.54
CA ASN A 132 -0.17 5.85 0.31
C ASN A 132 -1.40 6.65 -0.13
N LEU A 133 -1.18 7.95 -0.38
CA LEU A 133 -2.20 8.95 -0.62
C LEU A 133 -2.38 9.30 -2.10
N GLY A 134 -1.61 8.69 -3.01
CA GLY A 134 -1.91 8.72 -4.45
C GLY A 134 -1.36 9.89 -5.26
N GLU A 135 -0.37 10.64 -4.77
CA GLU A 135 0.36 11.60 -5.62
C GLU A 135 1.26 10.89 -6.64
N ASN A 136 1.93 9.82 -6.20
CA ASN A 136 2.66 8.90 -7.05
C ASN A 136 2.77 7.56 -6.33
N TRP A 137 2.14 6.53 -6.89
CA TRP A 137 2.06 5.20 -6.28
C TRP A 137 3.43 4.52 -6.13
N TYR A 138 4.48 5.00 -6.81
CA TYR A 138 5.85 4.46 -6.74
C TYR A 138 6.74 5.07 -5.66
N THR A 139 6.38 6.22 -5.08
CA THR A 139 7.26 6.93 -4.13
C THR A 139 7.39 6.22 -2.78
N GLY A 140 6.68 5.10 -2.60
CA GLY A 140 6.65 4.31 -1.37
C GLY A 140 5.61 4.84 -0.39
N SER A 141 5.02 3.92 0.37
CA SER A 141 4.05 4.26 1.41
C SER A 141 4.74 4.80 2.65
N MET A 142 4.11 5.75 3.33
CA MET A 142 4.53 6.12 4.68
C MET A 142 4.26 4.95 5.63
N ARG A 143 5.23 4.64 6.50
CA ARG A 143 5.16 3.53 7.45
C ARG A 143 5.01 4.07 8.86
N LEU A 144 3.92 3.69 9.52
CA LEU A 144 3.57 4.13 10.88
C LEU A 144 3.48 2.92 11.80
N CYS A 145 3.96 3.04 13.04
CA CYS A 145 3.95 1.94 14.00
C CYS A 145 3.94 2.37 15.47
N CYS A 146 4.11 3.66 15.75
CA CYS A 146 4.24 4.18 17.10
C CYS A 146 2.99 5.01 17.46
N THR A 147 2.62 5.06 18.74
CA THR A 147 1.49 5.91 19.18
C THR A 147 1.75 7.40 18.93
N SER A 148 3.01 7.83 19.00
CA SER A 148 3.44 9.19 18.64
C SER A 148 3.19 9.55 17.16
N ASP A 149 3.07 8.56 16.27
CA ASP A 149 2.69 8.82 14.87
C ASP A 149 1.24 9.33 14.76
N ILE A 150 0.36 8.86 15.67
CA ILE A 150 -1.04 9.30 15.73
C ILE A 150 -1.10 10.78 16.10
N GLU A 151 -0.33 11.19 17.11
CA GLU A 151 -0.26 12.58 17.57
C GLU A 151 0.38 13.49 16.52
N LYS A 152 1.45 13.01 15.87
CA LYS A 152 2.21 13.79 14.88
C LYS A 152 1.42 14.05 13.60
N TYR A 153 0.75 13.04 13.07
CA TYR A 153 0.13 13.13 11.75
C TYR A 153 -1.39 13.31 11.82
N GLY A 154 -2.07 12.67 12.77
CA GLY A 154 -3.50 12.82 13.04
C GLY A 154 -4.43 12.44 11.87
N THR A 155 -4.49 13.29 10.83
CA THR A 155 -5.37 13.17 9.67
C THR A 155 -4.61 13.36 8.36
N PHE A 156 -4.94 12.53 7.37
CA PHE A 156 -4.44 12.61 5.99
C PHE A 156 -5.58 12.86 5.02
N THR A 157 -5.25 13.41 3.86
CA THR A 157 -6.19 13.51 2.73
C THR A 157 -5.49 13.02 1.47
N THR A 158 -6.11 12.09 0.74
CA THR A 158 -5.57 11.54 -0.52
C THR A 158 -5.47 12.59 -1.59
N ALA A 159 -4.56 12.51 -2.56
CA ALA A 159 -4.51 13.41 -3.71
C ALA A 159 -5.77 13.32 -4.58
N GLU A 160 -6.20 12.09 -4.87
CA GLU A 160 -7.38 11.79 -5.67
C GLU A 160 -8.40 10.92 -4.89
N ASN A 161 -9.20 10.13 -5.58
CA ASN A 161 -10.33 9.39 -5.03
C ASN A 161 -9.98 8.00 -4.48
N LEU A 162 -8.69 7.68 -4.31
CA LEU A 162 -8.23 6.40 -3.79
C LEU A 162 -7.23 6.61 -2.65
N ALA A 163 -7.47 5.93 -1.54
CA ALA A 163 -6.45 5.67 -0.53
C ALA A 163 -6.00 4.21 -0.61
N VAL A 164 -4.70 3.99 -0.58
CA VAL A 164 -4.13 2.64 -0.46
C VAL A 164 -3.47 2.54 0.90
N MET A 165 -3.91 1.56 1.68
CA MET A 165 -3.28 1.24 2.95
C MET A 165 -2.81 -0.20 2.93
N GLY A 166 -1.82 -0.51 3.76
CA GLY A 166 -1.38 -1.87 3.96
C GLY A 166 -0.99 -2.12 5.40
N LEU A 167 -1.05 -3.38 5.81
CA LEU A 167 -0.61 -3.80 7.13
C LEU A 167 0.46 -4.85 6.96
N TYR A 168 1.64 -4.59 7.52
CA TYR A 168 2.80 -5.45 7.42
C TYR A 168 3.28 -5.88 8.80
N SER A 169 3.67 -7.15 8.93
CA SER A 169 4.35 -7.64 10.12
C SER A 169 5.31 -8.77 9.79
N ARG A 170 6.52 -8.72 10.38
CA ARG A 170 7.50 -9.80 10.27
C ARG A 170 7.21 -11.00 11.16
N LEU A 171 6.76 -10.79 12.40
CA LEU A 171 6.64 -11.87 13.40
C LEU A 171 5.57 -11.62 14.48
N ASN A 172 5.14 -10.36 14.68
CA ASN A 172 4.31 -9.97 15.82
C ASN A 172 2.85 -9.81 15.41
N SER A 173 1.95 -10.03 16.37
CA SER A 173 0.55 -9.65 16.19
C SER A 173 0.45 -8.13 16.16
N VAL A 174 -0.31 -7.59 15.20
CA VAL A 174 -0.45 -6.15 14.98
C VAL A 174 -1.90 -5.79 14.76
N TYR A 175 -2.28 -4.61 15.21
CA TYR A 175 -3.62 -4.07 15.03
C TYR A 175 -3.59 -2.58 14.72
N PHE A 176 -4.51 -2.13 13.86
CA PHE A 176 -4.79 -0.71 13.67
C PHE A 176 -6.29 -0.43 13.62
N SER A 177 -6.67 0.82 13.91
CA SER A 177 -7.97 1.40 13.58
C SER A 177 -7.78 2.79 12.99
N VAL A 178 -8.53 3.06 11.92
CA VAL A 178 -8.65 4.39 11.32
C VAL A 178 -10.11 4.72 11.06
N LYS A 179 -10.42 6.01 11.09
CA LYS A 179 -11.67 6.55 10.55
C LYS A 179 -11.44 7.12 9.17
N TYR A 180 -12.44 7.01 8.30
CA TYR A 180 -12.38 7.59 6.97
C TYR A 180 -13.74 8.15 6.52
N LYS A 181 -13.69 9.15 5.65
CA LYS A 181 -14.85 9.71 4.94
C LYS A 181 -14.42 10.41 3.65
N ILE A 182 -15.39 10.81 2.84
CA ILE A 182 -15.18 11.71 1.72
C ILE A 182 -14.93 13.14 2.23
N THR A 183 -14.06 13.87 1.53
CA THR A 183 -13.95 15.34 1.61
C THR A 183 -14.14 16.01 0.27
#